data_AF-A0A9N9GI19-F1
#
_entry.id   AF-A0A9N9GI19-F1
#
_cell.length_a   1.000
_cell.length_b   1.000
_cell.length_c   1.000
_cell.angle_alpha   90.00
_cell.angle_beta   90.00
_cell.angle_gamma   90.00
#
_symmetry.space_group_name_H-M   'P 1'
#
loop_
_entity.id
_entity.type
_entity.pdbx_description
1 polymer ?
#
loop_
_entity_poly.entity_id
_entity_poly.type
_entity_poly.pdbx_seq_one_letter_code
_entity_poly.pdbx_strand_id
1 'polypeptide(L)'
;MFLTIPARRIKNILHAFGISKDDFSKNGVQSVKILATLATILELGDIERSSFLSAIAQLSIDSSHIERQNRDTLRTINSLEISTQEAKLRYHKLREILTNLRRNWDTKEDQKLKEWKRNTTLLDQKAKEYQLKLSRLERQYAAMNIEGGGLRFQDLKSKEEQIEALEKSVKDKTKKLKVYQILPPDVVLAKLQLDVAQQKLAELTETRDELLKQMAINLQQ
;
A
#
# COMPACT_ATOMS: atom_id res chain seq x y z
N MET A 1 53.50 -8.60 -73.38
CA MET A 1 52.66 -9.81 -73.35
C MET A 1 53.45 -10.92 -72.68
N PHE A 2 53.34 -11.02 -71.34
CA PHE A 2 54.17 -11.93 -70.56
C PHE A 2 53.75 -13.37 -70.82
N LEU A 3 54.62 -14.16 -71.48
CA LEU A 3 54.49 -15.61 -71.46
C LEU A 3 54.59 -16.05 -70.00
N THR A 4 53.49 -16.57 -69.48
CA THR A 4 53.39 -17.15 -68.14
C THR A 4 54.36 -18.32 -67.99
N ILE A 5 54.84 -18.58 -66.77
CA ILE A 5 55.85 -19.60 -66.46
C ILE A 5 55.52 -20.98 -67.10
N PRO A 6 54.25 -21.46 -67.10
CA PRO A 6 53.88 -22.72 -67.74
C PRO A 6 53.97 -22.68 -69.27
N ALA A 7 53.60 -21.55 -69.90
CA ALA A 7 53.68 -21.37 -71.35
C ALA A 7 55.13 -21.36 -71.85
N ARG A 8 56.08 -20.85 -71.05
CA ARG A 8 57.52 -20.93 -71.34
C ARG A 8 58.04 -22.37 -71.21
N ARG A 9 57.59 -23.10 -70.19
CA ARG A 9 57.98 -24.51 -70.00
C ARG A 9 57.48 -25.41 -71.12
N ILE A 10 56.23 -25.26 -71.55
CA ILE A 10 55.69 -25.98 -72.72
C ILE A 10 56.51 -25.68 -73.97
N LYS A 11 56.84 -24.40 -74.21
CA LYS A 11 57.69 -24.00 -75.34
C LYS A 11 59.08 -24.65 -75.27
N ASN A 12 59.68 -24.73 -74.08
CA ASN A 12 61.00 -25.36 -73.89
C ASN A 12 60.96 -26.88 -74.09
N ILE A 13 59.90 -27.56 -73.62
CA ILE A 13 59.71 -29.00 -73.85
C ILE A 13 59.52 -29.28 -75.35
N LEU A 14 58.66 -28.51 -76.02
CA LEU A 14 58.44 -28.66 -77.47
C LEU A 14 59.72 -28.44 -78.29
N HIS A 15 60.53 -27.44 -77.90
CA HIS A 15 61.82 -27.19 -78.52
C HIS A 15 62.84 -28.31 -78.25
N ALA A 16 62.83 -28.92 -77.07
CA ALA A 16 63.69 -30.06 -76.74
C ALA A 16 63.35 -31.31 -77.57
N PHE A 17 62.10 -31.48 -77.98
CA PHE A 17 61.65 -32.54 -78.88
C PHE A 17 61.69 -32.15 -80.37
N GLY A 18 62.19 -30.94 -80.72
CA GLY A 18 62.30 -30.48 -82.11
C GLY A 18 60.95 -30.21 -82.80
N ILE A 19 59.86 -30.09 -82.04
CA ILE A 19 58.50 -29.92 -82.58
C ILE A 19 58.21 -28.42 -82.68
N SER A 20 58.02 -27.93 -83.90
CA SER A 20 57.62 -26.55 -84.16
C SER A 20 56.10 -26.40 -84.10
N LYS A 21 55.64 -25.15 -83.97
CA LYS A 21 54.21 -24.78 -84.01
C LYS A 21 53.53 -25.21 -85.31
N ASP A 22 54.31 -25.32 -86.39
CA ASP A 22 53.84 -25.67 -87.74
C ASP A 22 53.62 -27.17 -87.94
N ASP A 23 54.14 -28.01 -87.03
CA ASP A 23 53.96 -29.47 -87.03
C ASP A 23 52.64 -29.90 -86.37
N PHE A 24 51.94 -28.96 -85.72
CA PHE A 24 50.67 -29.23 -85.05
C PHE A 24 49.48 -28.91 -85.96
N SER A 25 48.46 -29.77 -85.88
CA SER A 25 47.14 -29.44 -86.41
C SER A 25 46.57 -28.19 -85.69
N LYS A 26 45.64 -27.47 -86.34
CA LYS A 26 44.96 -26.31 -85.73
C LYS A 26 44.37 -26.65 -84.34
N ASN A 27 43.88 -27.88 -84.18
CA ASN A 27 43.35 -28.40 -82.92
C ASN A 27 44.45 -28.64 -81.87
N GLY A 28 45.61 -29.15 -82.27
CA GLY A 28 46.76 -29.36 -81.37
C GLY A 28 47.26 -28.05 -80.77
N VAL A 29 47.39 -26.99 -81.59
CA VAL A 29 47.76 -25.64 -81.12
C VAL A 29 46.73 -25.08 -80.13
N GLN A 30 45.43 -25.34 -80.34
CA GLN A 30 44.38 -24.93 -79.40
C GLN A 30 44.45 -25.69 -78.09
N SER A 31 44.61 -27.02 -78.12
CA SER A 31 44.72 -27.85 -76.91
C SER A 31 45.91 -27.46 -76.03
N VAL A 32 47.05 -27.17 -76.65
CA VAL A 32 48.26 -26.71 -75.92
C VAL A 32 48.04 -25.32 -75.30
N LYS A 33 47.37 -24.42 -76.01
CA LYS A 33 46.99 -23.11 -75.46
C LYS A 33 46.03 -23.26 -74.28
N ILE A 34 45.02 -24.11 -74.40
CA ILE A 34 44.05 -24.38 -73.34
C ILE A 34 44.77 -24.94 -72.11
N LEU A 35 45.67 -25.92 -72.29
CA LEU A 35 46.45 -26.50 -71.20
C LEU A 35 47.33 -25.45 -70.51
N ALA A 36 47.99 -24.58 -71.29
CA ALA A 36 48.79 -23.49 -70.76
C ALA A 36 47.92 -22.49 -69.96
N THR A 37 46.73 -22.15 -70.46
CA THR A 37 45.80 -21.27 -69.75
C THR A 37 45.24 -21.92 -68.48
N LEU A 38 44.97 -23.22 -68.53
CA LEU A 38 44.43 -23.96 -67.39
C LEU A 38 45.50 -24.13 -66.30
N ALA A 39 46.77 -24.35 -66.69
CA ALA A 39 47.91 -24.31 -65.76
C ALA A 39 48.08 -22.94 -65.11
N THR A 40 47.82 -21.85 -65.85
CA THR A 40 47.89 -20.51 -65.26
C THR A 40 46.74 -20.19 -64.33
N ILE A 41 45.53 -20.66 -64.63
CA ILE A 41 44.34 -20.45 -63.78
C ILE A 41 44.47 -21.25 -62.49
N LEU A 42 45.02 -22.46 -62.57
CA LEU A 42 45.28 -23.32 -61.41
C LEU A 42 46.63 -23.03 -60.72
N GLU A 43 47.36 -22.01 -61.19
CA GLU A 43 48.68 -21.61 -60.68
C GLU A 43 49.70 -22.77 -60.57
N LEU A 44 49.68 -23.68 -61.53
CA LEU A 44 50.51 -24.87 -61.50
C LEU A 44 51.93 -24.58 -62.01
N GLY A 45 52.91 -25.03 -61.23
CA GLY A 45 54.31 -25.02 -61.64
C GLY A 45 54.60 -26.05 -62.73
N ASP A 46 53.98 -27.24 -62.64
CA ASP A 46 54.21 -28.39 -63.51
C ASP A 46 52.99 -28.73 -64.38
N ILE A 47 53.24 -29.28 -65.58
CA ILE A 47 52.20 -29.62 -66.58
C ILE A 47 51.82 -31.11 -66.47
N GLU A 48 52.11 -31.74 -65.33
CA GLU A 48 51.80 -33.14 -65.09
C GLU A 48 50.31 -33.34 -64.81
N ARG A 49 49.77 -34.45 -65.31
CA ARG A 49 48.36 -34.82 -65.11
C ARG A 49 47.99 -34.92 -63.62
N SER A 50 48.91 -35.39 -62.78
CA SER A 50 48.78 -35.46 -61.33
C SER A 50 48.56 -34.08 -60.70
N SER A 51 49.34 -33.07 -61.11
CA SER A 51 49.23 -31.68 -60.64
C SER A 51 47.88 -31.06 -60.99
N PHE A 52 47.42 -31.25 -62.24
CA PHE A 52 46.08 -30.79 -62.66
C PHE A 52 44.96 -31.48 -61.86
N LEU A 53 45.03 -32.80 -61.70
CA LEU A 53 44.01 -33.56 -60.97
C LEU A 53 43.97 -33.15 -59.50
N SER A 54 45.13 -32.96 -58.87
CA SER A 54 45.25 -32.53 -57.47
C SER A 54 44.68 -31.13 -57.28
N ALA A 55 44.95 -30.19 -58.18
CA ALA A 55 44.42 -28.82 -58.08
C ALA A 55 42.91 -28.76 -58.31
N ILE A 56 42.38 -29.53 -59.25
CA ILE A 56 40.93 -29.65 -59.47
C ILE A 56 40.25 -30.29 -58.25
N ALA A 57 40.86 -31.31 -57.64
CA ALA A 57 40.36 -31.93 -56.42
C ALA A 57 40.36 -30.93 -55.26
N GLN A 58 41.45 -30.16 -55.10
CA GLN A 58 41.54 -29.12 -54.08
C GLN A 58 40.46 -28.04 -54.27
N LEU A 59 40.29 -27.52 -55.48
CA LEU A 59 39.22 -26.55 -55.79
C LEU A 59 37.83 -27.11 -55.51
N SER A 60 37.61 -28.40 -55.76
CA SER A 60 36.33 -29.06 -55.48
C SER A 60 36.08 -29.20 -53.96
N ILE A 61 37.13 -29.49 -53.19
CA ILE A 61 37.09 -29.50 -51.71
C ILE A 61 36.80 -28.08 -51.18
N ASP A 62 37.50 -27.08 -51.70
CA ASP A 62 37.35 -25.68 -51.29
C ASP A 62 35.96 -25.15 -51.65
N SER A 63 35.46 -25.44 -52.85
CA SER A 63 34.10 -25.11 -53.27
C SER A 63 33.07 -25.74 -52.33
N SER A 64 33.23 -27.03 -52.01
CA SER A 64 32.34 -27.73 -51.06
C SER A 64 32.45 -27.18 -49.63
N HIS A 65 33.61 -26.66 -49.24
CA HIS A 65 33.81 -26.01 -47.96
C HIS A 65 33.11 -24.65 -47.90
N ILE A 66 33.31 -23.80 -48.92
CA ILE A 66 32.67 -22.49 -49.05
C ILE A 66 31.15 -22.64 -49.09
N GLU A 67 30.63 -23.62 -49.84
CA GLU A 67 29.19 -23.89 -49.86
C GLU A 67 28.65 -24.28 -48.48
N ARG A 68 29.38 -25.09 -47.71
CA ARG A 68 28.99 -25.45 -46.33
C ARG A 68 28.98 -24.21 -45.45
N GLN A 69 30.03 -23.39 -45.49
CA GLN A 69 30.10 -22.14 -44.75
C GLN A 69 28.94 -21.20 -45.12
N ASN A 70 28.62 -21.05 -46.41
CA ASN A 70 27.49 -20.24 -46.87
C ASN A 70 26.14 -20.77 -46.37
N ARG A 71 25.96 -22.10 -46.31
CA ARG A 71 24.74 -22.69 -45.75
C ARG A 71 24.63 -22.42 -44.25
N ASP A 72 25.73 -22.50 -43.52
CA ASP A 72 25.74 -22.25 -42.08
C ASP A 72 25.56 -20.76 -41.76
N THR A 73 26.17 -19.85 -42.51
CA THR A 73 25.94 -18.41 -42.36
C THR A 73 24.47 -18.06 -42.63
N LEU A 74 23.86 -18.59 -43.69
CA LEU A 74 22.43 -18.40 -43.97
C LEU A 74 21.54 -18.91 -42.83
N ARG A 75 21.87 -20.06 -42.22
CA ARG A 75 21.14 -20.56 -41.04
C ARG A 75 21.24 -19.60 -39.86
N THR A 76 22.43 -19.06 -39.60
CA THR A 76 22.62 -18.08 -38.51
C THR A 76 21.89 -16.76 -38.78
N ILE A 77 21.86 -16.30 -40.03
CA ILE A 77 21.12 -15.10 -40.41
C ILE A 77 19.63 -15.30 -40.16
N ASN A 78 19.06 -16.42 -40.63
CA ASN A 78 17.64 -16.71 -40.42
C ASN A 78 17.28 -16.82 -38.93
N SER A 79 18.14 -17.44 -38.09
CA SER A 79 17.87 -17.54 -36.66
C SER A 79 17.94 -16.17 -35.96
N LEU A 80 18.88 -15.31 -36.36
CA LEU A 80 18.97 -13.93 -35.88
C LEU A 80 17.77 -13.10 -36.33
N GLU A 81 17.29 -13.25 -37.55
CA GLU A 81 16.09 -12.56 -38.04
C GLU A 81 14.86 -12.94 -37.22
N ILE A 82 14.66 -14.23 -36.94
CA ILE A 82 13.57 -14.69 -36.06
C ILE A 82 13.71 -14.09 -34.66
N SER A 83 14.90 -14.18 -34.07
CA SER A 83 15.16 -13.65 -32.72
C SER A 83 14.94 -12.14 -32.63
N THR A 84 15.39 -11.38 -33.64
CA THR A 84 15.17 -9.93 -33.69
C THR A 84 13.70 -9.57 -33.87
N GLN A 85 12.95 -10.35 -34.65
CA GLN A 85 11.51 -10.14 -34.80
C GLN A 85 10.75 -10.43 -33.50
N GLU A 86 11.10 -11.49 -32.78
CA GLU A 86 10.56 -11.77 -31.45
C GLU A 86 10.89 -10.66 -30.46
N ALA A 87 12.13 -10.17 -30.45
CA ALA A 87 12.55 -9.07 -29.58
C ALA A 87 11.77 -7.78 -29.88
N LYS A 88 11.52 -7.47 -31.16
CA LYS A 88 10.67 -6.34 -31.57
C LYS A 88 9.24 -6.49 -31.05
N LEU A 89 8.63 -7.67 -31.19
CA LEU A 89 7.27 -7.92 -30.68
C LEU A 89 7.19 -7.75 -29.16
N ARG A 90 8.17 -8.29 -28.42
CA ARG A 90 8.28 -8.10 -26.96
C ARG A 90 8.43 -6.63 -26.59
N TYR A 91 9.26 -5.88 -27.32
CA TYR A 91 9.43 -4.45 -27.12
C TYR A 91 8.13 -3.68 -27.33
N HIS A 92 7.41 -3.95 -28.41
CA HIS A 92 6.11 -3.31 -28.68
C HIS A 92 5.09 -3.60 -27.58
N LYS A 93 4.99 -4.86 -27.14
CA LYS A 93 4.11 -5.24 -26.03
C LYS A 93 4.48 -4.53 -24.73
N LEU A 94 5.77 -4.46 -24.40
CA LEU A 94 6.24 -3.75 -23.20
C LEU A 94 5.92 -2.25 -23.28
N ARG A 95 6.15 -1.63 -24.44
CA ARG A 95 5.82 -0.22 -24.68
C ARG A 95 4.32 0.04 -24.51
N GLU A 96 3.48 -0.83 -25.05
CA GLU A 96 2.03 -0.75 -24.91
C GLU A 96 1.61 -0.82 -23.44
N ILE A 97 2.12 -1.82 -22.69
CA ILE A 97 1.89 -1.97 -21.25
C ILE A 97 2.31 -0.72 -20.50
N LEU A 98 3.51 -0.17 -20.77
CA LEU A 98 3.98 1.05 -20.13
C LEU A 98 3.08 2.25 -20.43
N THR A 99 2.62 2.41 -21.68
CA THR A 99 1.71 3.49 -22.02
C THR A 99 0.35 3.35 -21.34
N ASN A 100 -0.17 2.13 -21.23
CA ASN A 100 -1.45 1.87 -20.56
C ASN A 100 -1.32 2.07 -19.05
N LEU A 101 -0.24 1.60 -18.43
CA LEU A 101 0.05 1.86 -17.02
C LEU A 101 0.17 3.35 -16.74
N ARG A 102 0.90 4.10 -17.57
CA ARG A 102 1.02 5.55 -17.40
C ARG A 102 -0.33 6.27 -17.52
N ARG A 103 -1.13 5.95 -18.54
CA ARG A 103 -2.49 6.52 -18.70
C ARG A 103 -3.40 6.20 -17.51
N ASN A 104 -3.37 4.95 -17.04
CA ASN A 104 -4.17 4.50 -15.90
C ASN A 104 -3.71 5.13 -14.59
N TRP A 105 -2.41 5.33 -14.42
CA TRP A 105 -1.83 6.01 -13.28
C TRP A 105 -2.25 7.47 -13.25
N ASP A 106 -2.02 8.19 -14.36
CA ASP A 106 -2.38 9.61 -14.50
C ASP A 106 -3.87 9.84 -14.23
N THR A 107 -4.75 8.97 -14.74
CA THR A 107 -6.20 9.10 -14.51
C THR A 107 -6.63 8.76 -13.09
N LYS A 108 -6.14 7.67 -12.50
CA LYS A 108 -6.52 7.26 -11.14
C LYS A 108 -5.97 8.21 -10.08
N GLU A 109 -4.72 8.64 -10.22
CA GLU A 109 -4.14 9.61 -9.29
C GLU A 109 -4.80 10.98 -9.41
N ASP A 110 -5.06 11.47 -10.63
CA ASP A 110 -5.73 12.76 -10.81
C ASP A 110 -7.15 12.75 -10.23
N GLN A 111 -7.89 11.66 -10.39
CA GLN A 111 -9.20 11.48 -9.74
C GLN A 111 -9.08 11.48 -8.21
N LYS A 112 -8.18 10.68 -7.64
CA LYS A 112 -7.96 10.64 -6.19
C LYS A 112 -7.50 11.99 -5.64
N LEU A 113 -6.62 12.68 -6.35
CA LEU A 113 -6.13 14.00 -5.95
C LEU A 113 -7.27 15.03 -5.95
N LYS A 114 -8.15 14.99 -6.96
CA LYS A 114 -9.36 15.83 -7.00
C LYS A 114 -10.31 15.51 -5.85
N GLU A 115 -10.54 14.24 -5.54
CA GLU A 115 -11.35 13.82 -4.40
C GLU A 115 -10.75 14.29 -3.07
N TRP A 116 -9.45 14.10 -2.87
CA TRP A 116 -8.74 14.55 -1.67
C TRP A 116 -8.82 16.05 -1.54
N LYS A 117 -8.57 16.80 -2.62
CA LYS A 117 -8.69 18.26 -2.62
C LYS A 117 -10.09 18.71 -2.21
N ARG A 118 -11.14 18.09 -2.76
CA ARG A 118 -12.54 18.37 -2.37
C ARG A 118 -12.81 18.03 -0.90
N ASN A 119 -12.36 16.87 -0.44
CA ASN A 119 -12.56 16.45 0.94
C ASN A 119 -11.84 17.39 1.93
N THR A 120 -10.59 17.77 1.64
CA THR A 120 -9.84 18.74 2.44
C THR A 120 -10.56 20.09 2.50
N THR A 121 -11.12 20.58 1.39
CA THR A 121 -11.89 21.84 1.40
C THR A 121 -13.16 21.74 2.26
N LEU A 122 -13.86 20.60 2.22
CA LEU A 122 -15.04 20.37 3.05
C LEU A 122 -14.67 20.27 4.55
N LEU A 123 -13.56 19.60 4.86
CA LEU A 123 -13.06 19.49 6.24
C LEU A 123 -12.63 20.86 6.78
N ASP A 124 -11.97 21.70 5.98
CA ASP A 124 -11.59 23.05 6.36
C ASP A 124 -12.83 23.94 6.64
N GLN A 125 -13.87 23.83 5.80
CA GLN A 125 -15.15 24.51 6.04
C GLN A 125 -15.80 24.05 7.35
N LYS A 126 -15.87 22.74 7.59
CA LYS A 126 -16.42 22.20 8.85
C LYS A 126 -15.60 22.63 10.07
N ALA A 127 -14.27 22.65 9.97
CA ALA A 127 -13.42 23.12 11.05
C ALA A 127 -13.74 24.57 11.42
N LYS A 128 -13.87 25.45 10.43
CA LYS A 128 -14.29 26.85 10.62
C LYS A 128 -15.68 26.97 11.24
N GLU A 129 -16.65 26.18 10.76
CA GLU A 129 -17.99 26.14 11.36
C GLU A 129 -17.97 25.71 12.82
N TYR A 130 -17.22 24.66 13.16
CA TYR A 130 -17.11 24.18 14.54
C TYR A 130 -16.41 25.20 15.43
N GLN A 131 -15.37 25.88 14.93
CA GLN A 131 -14.70 26.94 15.66
C GLN A 131 -15.64 28.12 15.97
N LEU A 132 -16.49 28.50 15.01
CA LEU A 132 -17.51 29.53 15.21
C LEU A 132 -18.58 29.09 16.22
N LYS A 133 -19.04 27.83 16.15
CA LYS A 133 -20.00 27.25 17.10
C LYS A 133 -19.41 27.21 18.52
N LEU A 134 -18.16 26.78 18.66
CA LEU A 134 -17.43 26.77 19.94
C LEU A 134 -17.36 28.19 20.52
N SER A 135 -16.89 29.15 19.73
CA SER A 135 -16.79 30.56 20.13
C SER A 135 -18.14 31.15 20.55
N ARG A 136 -19.24 30.72 19.91
CA ARG A 136 -20.61 31.13 20.27
C ARG A 136 -21.04 30.50 21.60
N LEU A 137 -20.80 29.21 21.79
CA LEU A 137 -21.14 28.50 23.01
C LEU A 137 -20.35 29.02 24.21
N GLU A 138 -19.05 29.29 24.03
CA GLU A 138 -18.20 29.91 25.05
C GLU A 138 -18.73 31.29 25.45
N ARG A 139 -19.13 32.12 24.48
CA ARG A 139 -19.76 33.42 24.75
C ARG A 139 -21.08 33.27 25.51
N GLN A 140 -21.91 32.30 25.12
CA GLN A 140 -23.18 32.04 25.83
C GLN A 140 -22.93 31.54 27.25
N TYR A 141 -21.96 30.64 27.45
CA TYR A 141 -21.58 30.14 28.75
C TYR A 141 -21.05 31.26 29.66
N ALA A 142 -20.15 32.10 29.13
CA ALA A 142 -19.64 33.28 29.84
C ALA A 142 -20.76 34.27 30.18
N ALA A 143 -21.69 34.53 29.25
CA ALA A 143 -22.82 35.43 29.47
C ALA A 143 -23.80 34.91 30.53
N MET A 144 -23.97 33.59 30.65
CA MET A 144 -24.79 32.99 31.71
C MET A 144 -24.15 33.07 33.10
N ASN A 145 -22.86 33.45 33.20
CA ASN A 145 -22.11 33.67 34.44
C ASN A 145 -22.38 32.59 35.51
N ILE A 146 -22.45 31.33 35.09
CA ILE A 146 -22.83 30.19 35.95
C ILE A 146 -21.81 30.00 37.08
N GLU A 147 -20.53 30.27 36.79
CA GLU A 147 -19.44 30.20 37.76
C GLU A 147 -19.49 31.37 38.76
N GLY A 148 -19.78 32.60 38.32
CA GLY A 148 -19.92 33.77 39.20
C GLY A 148 -21.21 33.76 40.03
N GLY A 149 -22.25 33.08 39.56
CA GLY A 149 -23.55 32.98 40.24
C GLY A 149 -23.66 31.87 41.30
N GLY A 150 -22.60 31.08 41.52
CA GLY A 150 -22.64 29.94 42.44
C GLY A 150 -23.68 28.88 42.05
N LEU A 151 -24.01 28.80 40.75
CA LEU A 151 -24.93 27.84 40.15
C LEU A 151 -24.24 26.52 39.78
N ARG A 152 -22.97 26.37 40.18
CA ARG A 152 -22.25 25.11 40.03
C ARG A 152 -22.90 24.07 40.92
N PHE A 153 -23.02 22.84 40.41
CA PHE A 153 -23.69 21.74 41.13
C PHE A 153 -23.16 21.54 42.56
N GLN A 154 -21.85 21.70 42.78
CA GLN A 154 -21.25 21.57 44.11
C GLN A 154 -21.70 22.67 45.07
N ASP A 155 -21.77 23.92 44.61
CA ASP A 155 -22.23 25.05 45.42
C ASP A 155 -23.73 24.92 45.74
N LEU A 156 -24.51 24.49 44.74
CA LEU A 156 -25.95 24.24 44.90
C LEU A 156 -26.21 23.12 45.91
N LYS A 157 -25.46 22.03 45.83
CA LYS A 157 -25.52 20.91 46.79
C LYS A 157 -25.13 21.34 48.20
N SER A 158 -24.07 22.14 48.33
CA SER A 158 -23.69 22.67 49.65
C SER A 158 -24.77 23.57 50.25
N LYS A 159 -25.43 24.40 49.43
CA LYS A 159 -26.58 25.21 49.86
C LYS A 159 -27.78 24.34 50.25
N GLU A 160 -28.07 23.28 49.49
CA GLU A 160 -29.14 22.31 49.81
C GLU A 160 -28.89 21.64 51.17
N GLU A 161 -27.67 21.16 51.41
CA GLU A 161 -27.28 20.58 52.71
C GLU A 161 -27.41 21.58 53.87
N GLN A 162 -27.07 22.85 53.65
CA GLN A 162 -27.27 23.91 54.64
C GLN A 162 -28.75 24.18 54.92
N ILE A 163 -29.59 24.20 53.89
CA ILE A 163 -31.04 24.38 54.02
C ILE A 163 -31.64 23.22 54.81
N GLU A 164 -31.29 21.97 54.51
CA GLU A 164 -31.76 20.81 55.26
C GLU A 164 -31.36 20.87 56.74
N ALA A 165 -30.12 21.28 57.04
CA ALA A 165 -29.65 21.44 58.41
C ALA A 165 -30.43 22.55 59.15
N LEU A 166 -30.68 23.67 58.48
CA LEU A 166 -31.50 24.77 59.00
C LEU A 166 -32.94 24.34 59.25
N GLU A 167 -33.55 23.61 58.33
CA GLU A 167 -34.91 23.07 58.50
C GLU A 167 -35.02 22.12 59.69
N LYS A 168 -34.04 21.23 59.88
CA LYS A 168 -33.98 20.36 61.07
C LYS A 168 -33.91 21.20 62.35
N SER A 169 -33.04 22.21 62.38
CA SER A 169 -32.92 23.12 63.52
C SER A 169 -34.22 23.88 63.82
N VAL A 170 -34.90 24.38 62.79
CA VAL A 170 -36.19 25.08 62.93
C VAL A 170 -37.27 24.11 63.42
N LYS A 171 -37.33 22.88 62.89
CA LYS A 171 -38.25 21.84 63.38
C LYS A 171 -38.03 21.51 64.85
N ASP A 172 -36.78 21.40 65.29
CA ASP A 172 -36.48 21.12 66.69
C ASP A 172 -36.79 22.30 67.61
N LYS A 173 -36.45 23.53 67.19
CA LYS A 173 -36.79 24.74 67.94
C LYS A 173 -38.29 24.96 68.02
N THR A 174 -39.05 24.71 66.96
CA THR A 174 -40.52 24.83 66.96
C THR A 174 -41.17 23.76 67.85
N LYS A 175 -40.65 22.52 67.87
CA LYS A 175 -41.08 21.50 68.85
C LYS A 175 -40.87 21.98 70.28
N LYS A 176 -39.67 22.49 70.60
CA LYS A 176 -39.38 23.04 71.94
C LYS A 176 -40.29 24.21 72.29
N LEU A 177 -40.52 25.13 71.35
CA LEU A 177 -41.39 26.29 71.55
C LEU A 177 -42.85 25.89 71.78
N LYS A 178 -43.36 24.88 71.08
CA LYS A 178 -44.70 24.31 71.35
C LYS A 178 -44.80 23.75 72.76
N VAL A 179 -43.77 23.07 73.26
CA VAL A 179 -43.73 22.58 74.64
C VAL A 179 -43.78 23.76 75.63
N TYR A 180 -43.00 24.82 75.38
CA TYR A 180 -43.02 26.01 76.24
C TYR A 180 -44.34 26.79 76.18
N GLN A 181 -45.04 26.82 75.05
CA GLN A 181 -46.35 27.48 74.92
C GLN A 181 -47.47 26.80 75.71
N ILE A 182 -47.34 25.51 76.02
CA ILE A 182 -48.30 24.77 76.85
C ILE A 182 -48.09 25.07 78.34
N LEU A 183 -46.90 25.54 78.74
CA LEU A 183 -46.61 25.90 80.13
C LEU A 183 -47.22 27.27 80.48
N PRO A 184 -47.94 27.39 81.62
CA PRO A 184 -48.39 28.68 82.13
C PRO A 184 -47.19 29.61 82.40
N PRO A 185 -47.31 30.93 82.15
CA PRO A 185 -46.22 31.89 82.36
C PRO A 185 -45.75 32.02 83.82
N ASP A 186 -46.57 31.56 84.78
CA ASP A 186 -46.30 31.62 86.22
C ASP A 186 -45.68 30.28 86.71
N VAL A 187 -44.45 30.37 87.22
CA VAL A 187 -43.61 29.24 87.66
C VAL A 187 -44.27 28.44 88.79
N VAL A 188 -45.11 29.07 89.62
CA VAL A 188 -45.81 28.39 90.72
C VAL A 188 -46.94 27.50 90.19
N LEU A 189 -47.70 28.01 89.21
CA LEU A 189 -48.77 27.27 88.53
C LEU A 189 -48.25 26.12 87.66
N ALA A 190 -47.10 26.32 87.01
CA ALA A 190 -46.46 25.27 86.21
C ALA A 190 -45.99 24.07 87.06
N LYS A 191 -45.45 24.33 88.27
CA LYS A 191 -45.07 23.26 89.22
C LYS A 191 -46.28 22.48 89.71
N LEU A 192 -47.36 23.18 90.07
CA LEU A 192 -48.61 22.54 90.50
C LEU A 192 -49.21 21.65 89.40
N GLN A 193 -49.23 22.13 88.14
CA GLN A 193 -49.72 21.32 87.02
C GLN A 193 -48.82 20.11 86.71
N LEU A 194 -47.51 20.23 86.92
CA LEU A 194 -46.57 19.12 86.77
C LEU A 194 -46.80 18.05 87.85
N ASP A 195 -47.00 18.44 89.10
CA ASP A 195 -47.32 17.53 90.20
C ASP A 195 -48.68 16.84 89.97
N VAL A 196 -49.70 17.57 89.53
CA VAL A 196 -51.01 17.01 89.16
C VAL A 196 -50.90 16.04 87.99
N ALA A 197 -50.09 16.36 86.97
CA ALA A 197 -49.85 15.47 85.84
C ALA A 197 -49.08 14.21 86.25
N GLN A 198 -48.11 14.32 87.17
CA GLN A 198 -47.39 13.18 87.74
C GLN A 198 -48.29 12.27 88.56
N GLN A 199 -49.18 12.82 89.39
CA GLN A 199 -50.17 12.05 90.14
C GLN A 199 -51.11 11.27 89.22
N LYS A 200 -51.65 11.92 88.18
CA LYS A 200 -52.47 11.23 87.17
C LYS A 200 -51.72 10.14 86.42
N LEU A 201 -50.42 10.32 86.16
CA LEU A 201 -49.59 9.31 85.52
C LEU A 201 -49.39 8.10 86.45
N ALA A 202 -49.16 8.35 87.74
CA ALA A 202 -49.05 7.30 88.76
C ALA A 202 -50.36 6.50 88.88
N GLU A 203 -51.51 7.17 88.95
CA GLU A 203 -52.84 6.52 88.95
C GLU A 203 -53.07 5.68 87.68
N LEU A 204 -52.69 6.20 86.51
CA LEU A 204 -52.81 5.46 85.25
C LEU A 204 -51.87 4.26 85.17
N THR A 205 -50.67 4.34 85.75
CA THR A 205 -49.76 3.19 85.86
C THR A 205 -50.27 2.15 86.85
N GLU A 206 -50.84 2.58 87.97
CA GLU A 206 -51.41 1.68 88.98
C GLU A 206 -52.63 0.95 88.43
N THR A 207 -53.56 1.67 87.77
CA THR A 207 -54.71 1.06 87.07
C THR A 207 -54.28 0.12 85.95
N ARG A 208 -53.24 0.45 85.17
CA ARG A 208 -52.64 -0.47 84.20
C ARG A 208 -52.13 -1.74 84.90
N ASP A 209 -51.40 -1.60 85.99
CA ASP A 209 -50.80 -2.73 86.71
C ASP A 209 -51.88 -3.60 87.39
N GLU A 210 -52.96 -2.99 87.89
CA GLU A 210 -54.15 -3.71 88.37
C GLU A 210 -54.85 -4.48 87.25
N LEU A 211 -55.06 -3.87 86.08
CA LEU A 211 -55.63 -4.53 84.91
C LEU A 211 -54.74 -5.69 84.43
N LEU A 212 -53.42 -5.53 84.47
CA LEU A 212 -52.48 -6.61 84.16
C LEU A 212 -52.55 -7.76 85.16
N LYS A 213 -52.71 -7.48 86.46
CA LYS A 213 -52.95 -8.51 87.49
C LYS A 213 -54.28 -9.24 87.26
N GLN A 214 -55.34 -8.52 86.94
CA GLN A 214 -56.66 -9.11 86.63
C GLN A 214 -56.62 -10.00 85.38
N MET A 215 -55.89 -9.59 84.33
CA MET A 215 -55.66 -10.45 83.15
C MET A 215 -54.83 -11.70 83.49
N ALA A 216 -53.82 -11.59 84.35
CA ALA A 216 -52.99 -12.72 84.77
C ALA A 216 -53.77 -13.75 85.61
N ILE A 217 -54.70 -13.31 86.47
CA ILE A 217 -55.56 -14.19 87.28
C ILE A 217 -56.60 -14.91 86.40
N ASN A 218 -57.14 -14.24 85.38
CA ASN A 218 -58.09 -14.83 84.41
C ASN A 218 -57.45 -15.83 83.43
N LEU A 219 -56.12 -15.94 83.37
CA LEU A 219 -55.40 -16.90 82.52
C LEU A 219 -54.98 -18.18 83.25
N GLN A 220 -55.22 -18.28 84.58
CA GLN A 220 -54.84 -19.43 85.42
C GLN A 220 -56.03 -20.24 85.99
N GLN A 221 -57.26 -19.95 85.54
CA GLN A 221 -58.48 -20.77 85.72
C GLN A 221 -58.90 -21.38 84.39
#